data_AF-A0A1C5L7P8-F1
#
_entry.id   AF-A0A1C5L7P8-F1
#
_cell.length_a   1.000
_cell.length_b   1.000
_cell.length_c   1.000
_cell.angle_alpha   90.00
_cell.angle_beta   90.00
_cell.angle_gamma   90.00
#
_symmetry.space_group_name_H-M   'P 1'
#
loop_
_entity.id
_entity.type
_entity.pdbx_description
1 polymer ?
#
loop_
_entity_poly.entity_id
_entity_poly.type
_entity_poly.pdbx_seq_one_letter_code
_entity_poly.pdbx_strand_id
1 'polypeptide(L)'
;MIDEKEKTALGTSVGADAGQSIQSQTTQIIAGETPEINDLEDISQEKFFLQMQRMQDPAYLHTVSMNELYETVYEGKQAVIDGLLYAGTYLFAGAPKVGKSFFMAQLAYHVSTGQKLWKYEVHQGTVLYLALEDDYQRLQERMSRMFGVEGTDKLRFAICAKHLGAGLDEQLEKFIREHPDTRLIIIDTLQKIREVSTDAYSYANDYEIVGKMKQFADRKGRFGIRLTAPYSEKRRQAASELAKKNTQNLRRTTK
;
A
#
# COMPACT_ATOMS: atom_id res chain seq x y z
N MET A 1 -17.55 -34.11 57.04
CA MET A 1 -16.19 -33.59 57.32
C MET A 1 -16.04 -32.36 56.43
N ILE A 2 -16.54 -31.17 56.79
CA ILE A 2 -16.65 -30.51 58.11
C ILE A 2 -15.27 -30.31 58.74
N ASP A 3 -14.71 -29.11 58.53
CA ASP A 3 -14.37 -28.08 59.54
C ASP A 3 -13.66 -26.94 58.76
N GLU A 4 -14.24 -25.75 58.54
CA GLU A 4 -14.47 -24.65 59.50
C GLU A 4 -13.26 -24.22 60.34
N LYS A 5 -12.76 -23.00 60.08
CA LYS A 5 -12.74 -21.96 61.12
C LYS A 5 -12.60 -20.53 60.59
N GLU A 6 -13.69 -19.79 60.75
CA GLU A 6 -13.77 -18.33 60.73
C GLU A 6 -13.01 -17.71 61.92
N LYS A 7 -12.54 -16.45 61.80
CA LYS A 7 -12.50 -15.52 62.95
C LYS A 7 -12.79 -14.07 62.55
N THR A 8 -13.91 -13.59 63.10
CA THR A 8 -14.50 -12.25 63.07
C THR A 8 -13.72 -11.22 63.91
N ALA A 9 -13.88 -9.92 63.59
CA ALA A 9 -14.36 -8.82 64.48
C ALA A 9 -13.90 -7.42 63.95
N LEU A 10 -14.54 -6.25 64.13
CA LEU A 10 -15.90 -5.75 64.42
C LEU A 10 -15.79 -4.21 64.63
N GLY A 11 -16.79 -3.43 64.19
CA GLY A 11 -17.10 -2.07 64.70
C GLY A 11 -16.71 -0.88 63.80
N THR A 12 -17.46 0.22 63.68
CA THR A 12 -18.72 0.73 64.29
C THR A 12 -19.42 1.71 63.32
N SER A 13 -20.75 1.75 63.15
CA SER A 13 -21.77 2.59 63.87
C SER A 13 -21.50 4.12 63.84
N VAL A 14 -22.42 5.07 63.58
CA VAL A 14 -23.92 5.18 63.64
C VAL A 14 -24.45 6.04 62.43
N GLY A 15 -25.66 5.88 61.87
CA GLY A 15 -26.93 6.65 62.09
C GLY A 15 -26.86 8.20 61.85
N ALA A 16 -27.88 8.93 61.38
CA ALA A 16 -29.32 8.63 61.27
C ALA A 16 -30.05 9.47 60.17
N ASP A 17 -31.34 9.20 59.99
CA ASP A 17 -32.32 9.74 59.02
C ASP A 17 -32.88 11.14 59.38
N ALA A 18 -33.24 11.94 58.35
CA ALA A 18 -34.19 13.07 58.48
C ALA A 18 -34.63 13.65 57.10
N GLY A 19 -35.82 13.26 56.63
CA GLY A 19 -36.91 14.18 56.21
C GLY A 19 -36.76 15.08 54.97
N GLN A 20 -37.69 14.93 54.02
CA GLN A 20 -37.91 15.85 52.89
C GLN A 20 -38.49 17.21 53.32
N SER A 21 -38.32 18.24 52.48
CA SER A 21 -39.43 19.12 52.11
C SER A 21 -39.31 19.65 50.67
N ILE A 22 -40.40 19.57 49.91
CA ILE A 22 -40.59 20.26 48.63
C ILE A 22 -41.33 21.56 48.93
N GLN A 23 -40.85 22.70 48.44
CA GLN A 23 -41.72 23.84 48.20
C GLN A 23 -41.23 24.71 47.04
N SER A 24 -42.16 25.03 46.14
CA SER A 24 -41.91 25.72 44.88
C SER A 24 -41.98 27.23 45.04
N GLN A 25 -41.14 27.97 44.31
CA GLN A 25 -41.48 29.34 43.89
C GLN A 25 -41.17 29.53 42.41
N THR A 26 -42.17 30.04 41.68
CA THR A 26 -42.14 30.31 40.25
C THR A 26 -41.81 31.77 40.00
N THR A 27 -40.90 32.06 39.08
CA THR A 27 -40.83 33.35 38.38
C THR A 27 -40.68 33.09 36.88
N GLN A 28 -41.53 33.73 36.07
CA GLN A 28 -41.55 33.62 34.60
C GLN A 28 -40.46 34.51 33.96
N ILE A 29 -40.54 34.72 32.62
CA ILE A 29 -39.77 35.68 31.76
C ILE A 29 -38.48 35.02 31.19
N ILE A 30 -38.21 34.90 29.87
CA ILE A 30 -38.77 35.43 28.60
C ILE A 30 -38.83 34.31 27.54
N ALA A 31 -39.75 34.41 26.57
CA ALA A 31 -39.73 33.58 25.36
C ALA A 31 -38.71 34.15 24.34
N GLY A 32 -37.77 33.32 23.89
CA GLY A 32 -36.78 33.66 22.86
C GLY A 32 -36.52 32.46 21.95
N GLU A 33 -37.11 32.53 20.75
CA GLU A 33 -36.72 31.88 19.50
C GLU A 33 -35.91 30.57 19.61
N THR A 34 -36.59 29.45 19.39
CA THR A 34 -35.94 28.24 18.87
C THR A 34 -35.41 28.53 17.47
N PRO A 35 -34.10 28.42 17.18
CA PRO A 35 -33.63 28.44 15.81
C PRO A 35 -34.18 27.21 15.10
N GLU A 36 -34.92 27.42 14.00
CA GLU A 36 -35.52 26.35 13.22
C GLU A 36 -34.45 25.43 12.64
N ILE A 37 -34.63 24.12 12.80
CA ILE A 37 -33.68 23.11 12.32
C ILE A 37 -33.98 22.85 10.84
N ASN A 38 -33.58 23.78 9.96
CA ASN A 38 -33.70 23.65 8.49
C ASN A 38 -32.36 23.70 7.73
N ASP A 39 -31.26 24.14 8.36
CA ASP A 39 -30.04 24.52 7.63
C ASP A 39 -29.01 23.38 7.41
N LEU A 40 -29.31 22.12 7.71
CA LEU A 40 -28.31 21.05 7.64
C LEU A 40 -28.05 20.51 6.22
N GLU A 41 -29.05 20.49 5.34
CA GLU A 41 -28.91 19.95 3.97
C GLU A 41 -28.35 20.97 2.98
N ASP A 42 -28.82 22.23 3.00
CA ASP A 42 -28.32 23.29 2.10
C ASP A 42 -26.83 23.60 2.31
N ILE A 43 -26.39 23.65 3.58
CA ILE A 43 -24.97 23.83 3.94
C ILE A 43 -24.10 22.72 3.34
N SER A 44 -24.63 21.51 3.10
CA SER A 44 -23.86 20.41 2.50
C SER A 44 -23.64 20.59 1.00
N GLN A 45 -24.67 21.01 0.26
CA GLN A 45 -24.61 21.18 -1.19
C GLN A 45 -23.80 22.42 -1.58
N GLU A 46 -23.98 23.53 -0.86
CA GLU A 46 -23.23 24.77 -1.12
C GLU A 46 -21.74 24.60 -0.82
N LYS A 47 -21.38 23.92 0.28
CA LYS A 47 -19.98 23.54 0.57
C LYS A 47 -19.39 22.64 -0.52
N PHE A 48 -20.15 21.64 -1.00
CA PHE A 48 -19.69 20.76 -2.07
C PHE A 48 -19.43 21.52 -3.38
N PHE A 49 -20.32 22.45 -3.75
CA PHE A 49 -20.14 23.30 -4.93
C PHE A 49 -18.93 24.24 -4.80
N LEU A 50 -18.75 24.88 -3.64
CA LEU A 50 -17.58 25.72 -3.35
C LEU A 50 -16.27 24.91 -3.36
N GLN A 51 -16.30 23.66 -2.90
CA GLN A 51 -15.14 22.76 -2.95
C GLN A 51 -14.84 22.33 -4.40
N MET A 52 -15.86 22.04 -5.21
CA MET A 52 -15.72 21.81 -6.66
C MET A 52 -15.12 23.01 -7.40
N GLN A 53 -15.59 24.23 -7.11
CA GLN A 53 -15.02 25.46 -7.70
C GLN A 53 -13.56 25.67 -7.29
N ARG A 54 -13.22 25.46 -6.01
CA ARG A 54 -11.83 25.52 -5.54
C ARG A 54 -10.94 24.49 -6.21
N MET A 55 -11.42 23.26 -6.40
CA MET A 55 -10.67 22.21 -7.13
C MET A 55 -10.41 22.53 -8.62
N GLN A 56 -11.06 23.56 -9.20
CA GLN A 56 -10.80 24.01 -10.57
C GLN A 56 -9.70 25.08 -10.66
N ASP A 57 -9.31 25.71 -9.55
CA ASP A 57 -8.18 26.65 -9.51
C ASP A 57 -6.83 25.88 -9.52
N PRO A 58 -5.96 26.06 -10.53
CA PRO A 58 -4.66 25.39 -10.59
C PRO A 58 -3.71 25.70 -9.43
N ALA A 59 -3.95 26.79 -8.69
CA ALA A 59 -3.18 27.18 -7.50
C ALA A 59 -3.79 26.65 -6.18
N TYR A 60 -4.97 26.03 -6.21
CA TYR A 60 -5.62 25.54 -5.00
C TYR A 60 -4.93 24.28 -4.45
N LEU A 61 -4.30 24.44 -3.28
CA LEU A 61 -3.77 23.33 -2.50
C LEU A 61 -4.90 22.67 -1.72
N HIS A 62 -5.36 21.50 -2.18
CA HIS A 62 -6.30 20.68 -1.44
C HIS A 62 -5.68 20.21 -0.11
N THR A 63 -6.30 20.63 1.00
CA THR A 63 -5.97 20.21 2.37
C THR A 63 -7.14 19.45 2.97
N VAL A 64 -6.83 18.58 3.94
CA VAL A 64 -7.81 17.80 4.71
C VAL A 64 -7.49 18.03 6.18
N SER A 65 -8.49 18.39 6.98
CA SER A 65 -8.35 18.57 8.42
C SER A 65 -8.18 17.22 9.13
N MET A 66 -7.71 17.25 10.38
CA MET A 66 -7.55 16.01 11.17
C MET A 66 -8.87 15.26 11.39
N ASN A 67 -10.00 15.97 11.49
CA ASN A 67 -11.31 15.36 11.66
C ASN A 67 -11.75 14.68 10.35
N GLU A 68 -11.70 15.40 9.23
CA GLU A 68 -12.01 14.85 7.91
C GLU A 68 -11.11 13.65 7.58
N LEU A 69 -9.83 13.67 7.97
CA LEU A 69 -8.88 12.56 7.81
C LEU A 69 -9.30 11.30 8.61
N TYR A 70 -9.90 11.46 9.78
CA TYR A 70 -10.38 10.34 10.61
C TYR A 70 -11.79 9.87 10.23
N GLU A 71 -12.62 10.75 9.66
CA GLU A 71 -13.95 10.45 9.14
C GLU A 71 -13.91 9.86 7.72
N THR A 72 -12.85 10.13 6.96
CA THR A 72 -12.66 9.57 5.61
C THR A 72 -12.33 8.08 5.65
N VAL A 73 -13.19 7.27 5.03
CA VAL A 73 -12.91 5.85 4.79
C VAL A 73 -11.92 5.70 3.63
N TYR A 74 -10.67 5.36 3.96
CA TYR A 74 -9.67 4.99 2.96
C TYR A 74 -9.71 3.50 2.65
N GLU A 75 -9.89 3.15 1.36
CA GLU A 75 -9.78 1.77 0.93
C GLU A 75 -8.39 1.19 1.20
N GLY A 76 -8.35 0.03 1.85
CA GLY A 76 -7.11 -0.70 2.10
C GLY A 76 -6.45 -1.11 0.79
N LYS A 77 -5.11 -1.01 0.73
CA LYS A 77 -4.36 -1.49 -0.43
C LYS A 77 -4.61 -2.97 -0.66
N GLN A 78 -4.98 -3.34 -1.89
CA GLN A 78 -5.12 -4.73 -2.28
C GLN A 78 -3.80 -5.49 -2.06
N ALA A 79 -3.90 -6.69 -1.51
CA ALA A 79 -2.78 -7.61 -1.34
C ALA A 79 -2.59 -8.49 -2.58
N VAL A 80 -1.34 -8.79 -2.92
CA VAL A 80 -0.99 -9.94 -3.77
C VAL A 80 -0.77 -11.17 -2.89
N ILE A 81 -0.09 -10.96 -1.75
CA ILE A 81 0.25 -11.98 -0.78
C ILE A 81 0.02 -11.38 0.60
N ASP A 82 -0.92 -11.93 1.35
CA ASP A 82 -1.40 -11.31 2.60
C ASP A 82 -0.26 -11.20 3.62
N GLY A 83 -0.09 -10.01 4.20
CA GLY A 83 0.99 -9.72 5.15
C GLY A 83 2.41 -9.66 4.56
N LEU A 84 2.59 -9.84 3.26
CA LEU A 84 3.92 -9.85 2.61
C LEU A 84 4.04 -8.84 1.45
N LEU A 85 3.04 -8.76 0.56
CA LEU A 85 3.12 -8.00 -0.69
C LEU A 85 1.78 -7.33 -1.03
N TYR A 86 1.79 -5.99 -1.15
CA TYR A 86 0.61 -5.14 -1.36
C TYR A 86 0.76 -4.26 -2.61
N ALA A 87 -0.27 -3.47 -2.95
CA ALA A 87 -0.26 -2.57 -4.09
C ALA A 87 0.84 -1.50 -4.01
N GLY A 88 1.75 -1.52 -4.99
CA GLY A 88 2.80 -0.53 -5.18
C GLY A 88 4.04 -1.05 -5.93
N THR A 89 5.13 -0.30 -5.79
CA THR A 89 6.44 -0.60 -6.38
C THR A 89 7.43 -1.03 -5.32
N TYR A 90 8.05 -2.20 -5.50
CA TYR A 90 9.01 -2.79 -4.55
C TYR A 90 10.39 -2.88 -5.17
N LEU A 91 11.43 -2.59 -4.38
CA LEU A 91 12.83 -2.76 -4.77
C LEU A 91 13.42 -3.98 -4.06
N PHE A 92 13.60 -5.08 -4.78
CA PHE A 92 14.28 -6.26 -4.24
C PHE A 92 15.76 -6.22 -4.64
N ALA A 93 16.63 -6.10 -3.64
CA ALA A 93 18.06 -5.86 -3.81
C ALA A 93 18.89 -6.83 -2.95
N GLY A 94 20.10 -7.16 -3.41
CA GLY A 94 20.97 -8.12 -2.73
C GLY A 94 22.20 -8.45 -3.58
N ALA A 95 23.20 -9.10 -2.97
CA ALA A 95 24.45 -9.43 -3.64
C ALA A 95 24.22 -10.36 -4.87
N PRO A 96 25.18 -10.46 -5.81
CA PRO A 96 25.11 -11.43 -6.89
C PRO A 96 24.93 -12.86 -6.36
N LYS A 97 24.21 -13.71 -7.11
CA LYS A 97 24.03 -15.15 -6.85
C LYS A 97 23.34 -15.57 -5.53
N VAL A 98 22.91 -14.65 -4.67
CA VAL A 98 22.17 -14.95 -3.40
C VAL A 98 20.72 -15.45 -3.58
N GLY A 99 20.35 -15.95 -4.76
CA GLY A 99 19.00 -16.50 -5.00
C GLY A 99 17.88 -15.49 -5.35
N LYS A 100 18.19 -14.23 -5.65
CA LYS A 100 17.15 -13.21 -5.97
C LYS A 100 16.15 -13.65 -7.05
N SER A 101 16.65 -14.10 -8.20
CA SER A 101 15.81 -14.57 -9.32
C SER A 101 15.08 -15.88 -9.00
N PHE A 102 15.61 -16.72 -8.10
CA PHE A 102 14.89 -17.89 -7.59
C PHE A 102 13.71 -17.46 -6.71
N PHE A 103 13.91 -16.51 -5.79
CA PHE A 103 12.81 -15.97 -4.98
C PHE A 103 11.76 -15.26 -5.85
N MET A 104 12.15 -14.49 -6.87
CA MET A 104 11.19 -13.91 -7.80
C MET A 104 10.43 -14.97 -8.61
N ALA A 105 11.08 -16.05 -9.04
CA ALA A 105 10.40 -17.15 -9.71
C ALA A 105 9.38 -17.85 -8.78
N GLN A 106 9.67 -17.98 -7.48
CA GLN A 106 8.70 -18.43 -6.48
C GLN A 106 7.51 -17.47 -6.36
N LEU A 107 7.74 -16.16 -6.19
CA LEU A 107 6.65 -15.18 -6.16
C LEU A 107 5.78 -15.27 -7.43
N ALA A 108 6.41 -15.36 -8.59
CA ALA A 108 5.71 -15.43 -9.87
C ALA A 108 4.85 -16.70 -10.00
N TYR A 109 5.43 -17.86 -9.65
CA TYR A 109 4.73 -19.14 -9.70
C TYR A 109 3.57 -19.20 -8.72
N HIS A 110 3.78 -18.85 -7.45
CA HIS A 110 2.73 -18.87 -6.43
C HIS A 110 1.58 -17.90 -6.76
N VAL A 111 1.87 -16.68 -7.26
CA VAL A 111 0.82 -15.70 -7.65
C VAL A 111 0.07 -16.13 -8.91
N SER A 112 0.72 -16.77 -9.88
CA SER A 112 0.05 -17.28 -11.09
C SER A 112 -0.81 -18.53 -10.84
N THR A 113 -0.43 -19.37 -9.88
CA THR A 113 -1.15 -20.61 -9.53
C THR A 113 -2.17 -20.45 -8.40
N GLY A 114 -2.05 -19.41 -7.57
CA GLY A 114 -2.86 -19.24 -6.37
C GLY A 114 -2.43 -20.12 -5.19
N GLN A 115 -1.32 -20.84 -5.32
CA GLN A 115 -0.78 -21.67 -4.24
C GLN A 115 -0.19 -20.79 -3.15
N LYS A 116 -0.48 -21.10 -1.88
CA LYS A 116 0.07 -20.38 -0.71
C LYS A 116 1.59 -20.31 -0.75
N LEU A 117 2.15 -19.14 -0.49
CA LEU A 117 3.60 -18.97 -0.33
C LEU A 117 3.94 -19.22 1.13
N TRP A 118 4.47 -20.40 1.43
CA TRP A 118 4.69 -20.90 2.79
C TRP A 118 3.37 -20.93 3.60
N LYS A 119 3.16 -19.96 4.48
CA LYS A 119 1.95 -19.80 5.32
C LYS A 119 1.09 -18.60 4.92
N TYR A 120 1.48 -17.87 3.88
CA TYR A 120 0.79 -16.66 3.43
C TYR A 120 -0.22 -17.01 2.33
N GLU A 121 -1.44 -16.50 2.47
CA GLU A 121 -2.45 -16.58 1.42
C GLU A 121 -2.02 -15.75 0.20
N VAL A 122 -2.33 -16.25 -0.99
CA VAL A 122 -1.91 -15.67 -2.26
C VAL A 122 -3.12 -15.42 -3.15
N HIS A 123 -3.30 -14.17 -3.54
CA HIS A 123 -4.38 -13.74 -4.44
C HIS A 123 -3.98 -14.05 -5.88
N GLN A 124 -4.55 -15.09 -6.48
CA GLN A 124 -4.18 -15.54 -7.82
C GLN A 124 -4.43 -14.48 -8.90
N GLY A 125 -3.48 -14.27 -9.81
CA GLY A 125 -3.68 -13.43 -11.00
C GLY A 125 -2.58 -13.59 -12.03
N THR A 126 -2.73 -12.93 -13.19
CA THR A 126 -1.70 -12.96 -14.23
C THR A 126 -0.42 -12.27 -13.75
N VAL A 127 0.72 -12.87 -14.09
CA VAL A 127 2.06 -12.41 -13.77
C VAL A 127 2.87 -12.21 -15.05
N LEU A 128 3.46 -11.04 -15.21
CA LEU A 128 4.49 -10.77 -16.22
C LEU A 128 5.87 -10.84 -15.58
N TYR A 129 6.76 -11.67 -16.12
CA TYR A 129 8.16 -11.76 -15.72
C TYR A 129 9.06 -11.33 -16.88
N LEU A 130 9.64 -10.13 -16.78
CA LEU A 130 10.67 -9.65 -17.71
C LEU A 130 12.03 -10.22 -17.27
N ALA A 131 12.47 -11.30 -17.92
CA ALA A 131 13.69 -12.04 -17.63
C ALA A 131 14.82 -11.64 -18.59
N LEU A 132 15.28 -10.40 -18.47
CA LEU A 132 16.12 -9.69 -19.44
C LEU A 132 17.62 -10.05 -19.40
N GLU A 133 18.01 -10.96 -18.50
CA GLU A 133 19.34 -11.55 -18.35
C GLU A 133 19.37 -13.06 -18.68
N ASP A 134 18.24 -13.64 -19.08
CA ASP A 134 18.06 -15.06 -19.34
C ASP A 134 17.55 -15.31 -20.77
N ASP A 135 17.70 -16.55 -21.23
CA ASP A 135 17.06 -17.07 -22.44
C ASP A 135 15.95 -18.08 -22.06
N TYR A 136 15.15 -18.50 -23.05
CA TYR A 136 14.05 -19.44 -22.83
C TYR A 136 14.50 -20.82 -22.35
N GLN A 137 15.67 -21.32 -22.76
CA GLN A 137 16.19 -22.61 -22.30
C GLN A 137 16.50 -22.54 -20.80
N ARG A 138 17.23 -21.51 -20.37
CA ARG A 138 17.61 -21.30 -18.98
C ARG A 138 16.41 -21.02 -18.08
N LEU A 139 15.38 -20.35 -18.59
CA LEU A 139 14.09 -20.22 -17.90
C LEU A 139 13.37 -21.57 -17.78
N GLN A 140 13.27 -22.34 -18.86
CA GLN A 140 12.63 -23.66 -18.86
C GLN A 140 13.32 -24.62 -17.89
N GLU A 141 14.66 -24.70 -17.92
CA GLU A 141 15.46 -25.49 -16.98
C GLU A 141 15.26 -25.03 -15.52
N ARG A 142 15.16 -23.73 -15.28
CA ARG A 142 14.95 -23.19 -13.92
C ARG A 142 13.55 -23.52 -13.41
N MET A 143 12.51 -23.22 -14.19
CA MET A 143 11.12 -23.45 -13.80
C MET A 143 10.84 -24.93 -13.60
N SER A 144 11.31 -25.79 -14.51
CA SER A 144 11.15 -27.25 -14.38
C SER A 144 11.84 -27.84 -13.14
N ARG A 145 13.06 -27.38 -12.82
CA ARG A 145 13.77 -27.80 -11.59
C ARG A 145 13.12 -27.30 -10.30
N MET A 146 12.38 -26.20 -10.35
CA MET A 146 11.77 -25.57 -9.16
C MET A 146 10.33 -26.03 -8.89
N PHE A 147 9.55 -26.28 -9.94
CA PHE A 147 8.09 -26.48 -9.85
C PHE A 147 7.59 -27.71 -10.62
N GLY A 148 8.47 -28.46 -11.28
CA GLY A 148 8.09 -29.57 -12.14
C GLY A 148 7.59 -29.09 -13.52
N VAL A 149 6.88 -29.96 -14.23
CA VAL A 149 6.45 -29.74 -15.63
C VAL A 149 5.03 -29.20 -15.77
N GLU A 150 4.30 -29.01 -14.65
CA GLU A 150 2.95 -28.43 -14.67
C GLU A 150 3.03 -26.92 -14.93
N GLY A 151 2.34 -26.47 -15.99
CA GLY A 151 2.35 -25.08 -16.44
C GLY A 151 1.15 -24.28 -15.95
N THR A 152 1.16 -22.98 -16.24
CA THR A 152 0.01 -22.08 -16.02
C THR A 152 0.00 -20.95 -17.05
N ASP A 153 -1.14 -20.72 -17.69
CA ASP A 153 -1.33 -19.65 -18.68
C ASP A 153 -1.28 -18.24 -18.08
N LYS A 154 -1.27 -18.16 -16.74
CA LYS A 154 -1.17 -16.91 -15.97
C LYS A 154 0.28 -16.48 -15.70
N LEU A 155 1.29 -17.30 -15.96
CA LEU A 155 2.70 -16.88 -15.83
C LEU A 155 3.33 -16.65 -17.20
N ARG A 156 3.58 -15.38 -17.52
CA ARG A 156 4.04 -14.96 -18.85
C ARG A 156 5.45 -14.39 -18.77
N PHE A 157 6.35 -14.93 -19.57
CA PHE A 157 7.75 -14.51 -19.63
C PHE A 157 8.03 -13.66 -20.87
N ALA A 158 8.91 -12.67 -20.73
CA ALA A 158 9.55 -12.01 -21.86
C ALA A 158 11.05 -11.84 -21.58
N ILE A 159 11.89 -12.31 -22.50
CA ILE A 159 13.36 -12.20 -22.40
C ILE A 159 13.90 -10.88 -22.99
N CYS A 160 13.03 -10.09 -23.62
CA CYS A 160 13.35 -8.77 -24.16
C CYS A 160 12.24 -7.78 -23.88
N ALA A 161 12.61 -6.51 -23.67
CA ALA A 161 11.72 -5.38 -23.47
C ALA A 161 12.42 -4.11 -23.94
N LYS A 162 11.65 -3.06 -24.24
CA LYS A 162 12.19 -1.74 -24.55
C LYS A 162 12.74 -1.06 -23.30
N HIS A 163 13.50 0.01 -23.47
CA HIS A 163 13.94 0.86 -22.37
C HIS A 163 12.79 1.74 -21.86
N LEU A 164 12.86 2.11 -20.58
CA LEU A 164 11.92 3.02 -19.95
C LEU A 164 12.08 4.44 -20.51
N GLY A 165 10.99 5.08 -20.92
CA GLY A 165 11.04 6.32 -21.71
C GLY A 165 11.12 6.11 -23.23
N ALA A 166 11.54 4.92 -23.68
CA ALA A 166 11.68 4.56 -25.10
C ALA A 166 10.70 3.45 -25.55
N GLY A 167 9.56 3.31 -24.89
CA GLY A 167 8.47 2.41 -25.29
C GLY A 167 8.12 1.28 -24.31
N LEU A 168 8.78 1.17 -23.15
CA LEU A 168 8.45 0.14 -22.15
C LEU A 168 7.07 0.35 -21.52
N ASP A 169 6.71 1.59 -21.21
CA ASP A 169 5.45 1.92 -20.56
C ASP A 169 4.27 1.44 -21.42
N GLU A 170 4.33 1.66 -22.73
CA GLU A 170 3.34 1.21 -23.73
C GLU A 170 3.29 -0.32 -23.84
N GLN A 171 4.43 -1.02 -23.72
CA GLN A 171 4.44 -2.49 -23.66
C GLN A 171 3.72 -3.00 -22.41
N LEU A 172 3.98 -2.40 -21.24
CA LEU A 172 3.30 -2.76 -19.99
C LEU A 172 1.81 -2.40 -20.02
N GLU A 173 1.43 -1.23 -20.56
CA GLU A 173 0.03 -0.84 -20.74
C GLU A 173 -0.71 -1.77 -21.70
N LYS A 174 -0.08 -2.19 -22.79
CA LYS A 174 -0.66 -3.16 -23.72
C LYS A 174 -0.87 -4.52 -23.04
N PHE A 175 0.14 -5.02 -22.32
CA PHE A 175 0.03 -6.29 -21.59
C PHE A 175 -1.08 -6.26 -20.53
N ILE A 176 -1.19 -5.20 -19.72
CA ILE A 176 -2.26 -5.07 -18.71
C ILE A 176 -3.65 -5.03 -19.36
N ARG A 177 -3.77 -4.50 -20.58
CA ARG A 177 -5.02 -4.44 -21.35
C ARG A 177 -5.41 -5.81 -21.91
N GLU A 178 -4.43 -6.58 -22.36
CA GLU A 178 -4.59 -7.97 -22.83
C GLU A 178 -4.83 -8.95 -21.67
N HIS A 179 -4.34 -8.62 -20.46
CA HIS A 179 -4.49 -9.41 -19.24
C HIS A 179 -5.02 -8.56 -18.07
N PRO A 180 -6.33 -8.24 -18.02
CA PRO A 180 -6.91 -7.35 -17.00
C PRO A 180 -6.75 -7.84 -15.55
N ASP A 181 -6.58 -9.15 -15.34
CA ASP A 181 -6.34 -9.78 -14.03
C ASP A 181 -4.86 -9.79 -13.61
N THR A 182 -3.99 -9.03 -14.30
CA THR A 182 -2.57 -8.86 -13.95
C THR A 182 -2.42 -8.35 -12.52
N ARG A 183 -1.85 -9.20 -11.66
CA ARG A 183 -1.56 -8.91 -10.24
C ARG A 183 -0.09 -8.70 -9.94
N LEU A 184 0.83 -9.03 -10.85
CA LEU A 184 2.26 -8.86 -10.59
C LEU A 184 3.05 -8.65 -11.88
N ILE A 185 3.92 -7.64 -11.89
CA ILE A 185 4.93 -7.44 -12.93
C ILE A 185 6.31 -7.51 -12.25
N ILE A 186 7.19 -8.37 -12.73
CA ILE A 186 8.57 -8.54 -12.24
C ILE A 186 9.53 -8.09 -13.32
N ILE A 187 10.55 -7.30 -12.95
CA ILE A 187 11.61 -6.85 -13.85
C ILE A 187 12.98 -7.33 -13.35
N ASP A 188 13.55 -8.34 -14.03
CA ASP A 188 14.82 -9.02 -13.73
C ASP A 188 15.82 -8.86 -14.90
N THR A 189 16.74 -7.88 -14.92
CA THR A 189 17.01 -6.84 -13.92
C THR A 189 16.74 -5.44 -14.46
N LEU A 190 16.65 -4.49 -13.54
CA LEU A 190 16.60 -3.05 -13.84
C LEU A 190 17.68 -2.56 -14.82
N GLN A 191 18.87 -3.17 -14.85
CA GLN A 191 19.98 -2.66 -15.68
C GLN A 191 19.65 -2.70 -17.17
N LYS A 192 18.78 -3.62 -17.60
CA LYS A 192 18.40 -3.81 -19.01
C LYS A 192 17.36 -2.80 -19.50
N ILE A 193 16.49 -2.30 -18.62
CA ILE A 193 15.43 -1.35 -19.00
C ILE A 193 15.86 0.13 -18.91
N ARG A 194 17.12 0.43 -18.58
CA ARG A 194 17.62 1.81 -18.56
C ARG A 194 17.85 2.29 -19.99
N GLU A 195 17.54 3.56 -20.25
CA GLU A 195 18.12 4.24 -21.41
C GLU A 195 19.65 4.22 -21.33
N VAL A 196 20.29 4.12 -22.49
CA VAL A 196 21.75 4.08 -22.63
C VAL A 196 22.29 5.51 -22.52
N SER A 197 22.24 6.08 -21.32
CA SER A 197 22.91 7.34 -21.00
C SER A 197 24.41 7.12 -20.88
N THR A 198 25.23 7.96 -21.53
CA THR A 198 26.70 7.92 -21.47
C THR A 198 27.26 8.11 -20.06
N ASP A 199 26.51 8.71 -19.13
CA ASP A 199 26.93 8.90 -17.74
C ASP A 199 26.78 7.63 -16.90
N ALA A 200 27.93 7.01 -16.64
CA ALA A 200 28.09 5.77 -15.92
C ALA A 200 27.51 5.81 -14.48
N TYR A 201 26.56 4.92 -14.20
CA TYR A 201 26.14 4.53 -12.84
C TYR A 201 25.61 5.64 -11.89
N SER A 202 24.99 6.71 -12.41
CA SER A 202 24.37 7.74 -11.57
C SER A 202 23.15 7.21 -10.78
N TYR A 203 23.18 7.41 -9.45
CA TYR A 203 22.07 7.08 -8.54
C TYR A 203 20.80 7.88 -8.83
N ALA A 204 20.92 9.06 -9.43
CA ALA A 204 19.77 9.89 -9.82
C ALA A 204 18.88 9.14 -10.83
N ASN A 205 19.48 8.45 -11.80
CA ASN A 205 18.77 7.65 -12.80
C ASN A 205 18.07 6.44 -12.13
N ASP A 206 18.72 5.75 -11.18
CA ASP A 206 18.07 4.69 -10.38
C ASP A 206 16.77 5.18 -9.73
N TYR A 207 16.76 6.41 -9.18
CA TYR A 207 15.58 7.03 -8.53
C TYR A 207 14.52 7.48 -9.52
N GLU A 208 14.90 8.11 -10.63
CA GLU A 208 13.97 8.53 -11.67
C GLU A 208 13.19 7.32 -12.21
N ILE A 209 13.89 6.20 -12.44
CA ILE A 209 13.26 4.93 -12.81
C ILE A 209 12.34 4.40 -11.69
N VAL A 210 12.62 4.63 -10.39
CA VAL A 210 11.66 4.27 -9.32
C VAL A 210 10.43 5.16 -9.44
N GLY A 211 10.62 6.47 -9.61
CA GLY A 211 9.54 7.46 -9.69
C GLY A 211 8.59 7.16 -10.85
N LYS A 212 9.13 6.97 -12.05
CA LYS A 212 8.37 6.58 -13.26
C LYS A 212 7.58 5.28 -13.05
N MET A 213 8.21 4.23 -12.51
CA MET A 213 7.53 2.96 -12.21
C MET A 213 6.50 3.07 -11.08
N LYS A 214 6.72 3.94 -10.09
CA LYS A 214 5.73 4.23 -9.04
C LYS A 214 4.51 4.95 -9.63
N GLN A 215 4.72 5.99 -10.43
CA GLN A 215 3.65 6.70 -11.13
C GLN A 215 2.88 5.78 -12.09
N PHE A 216 3.53 4.80 -12.70
CA PHE A 216 2.88 3.76 -13.48
C PHE A 216 1.99 2.86 -12.60
N ALA A 217 2.54 2.32 -11.50
CA ALA A 217 1.83 1.46 -10.56
C ALA A 217 0.62 2.16 -9.91
N ASP A 218 0.83 3.39 -9.41
CA ASP A 218 -0.21 4.23 -8.81
C ASP A 218 -1.36 4.48 -9.80
N ARG A 219 -1.07 4.90 -11.05
CA ARG A 219 -2.08 5.19 -12.08
C ARG A 219 -2.89 3.98 -12.54
N LYS A 220 -2.34 2.76 -12.45
CA LYS A 220 -3.00 1.53 -12.94
C LYS A 220 -3.61 0.69 -11.82
N GLY A 221 -3.46 1.11 -10.55
CA GLY A 221 -3.90 0.37 -9.36
C GLY A 221 -3.23 -1.00 -9.21
N ARG A 222 -2.04 -1.19 -9.80
CA ARG A 222 -1.42 -2.51 -10.04
C ARG A 222 0.08 -2.50 -9.74
N PHE A 223 0.66 -3.69 -9.67
CA PHE A 223 1.84 -4.00 -8.88
C PHE A 223 3.12 -4.14 -9.74
N GLY A 224 4.26 -3.71 -9.20
CA GLY A 224 5.57 -3.90 -9.84
C GLY A 224 6.69 -4.24 -8.85
N ILE A 225 7.26 -5.43 -8.95
CA ILE A 225 8.51 -5.78 -8.26
C ILE A 225 9.70 -5.53 -9.20
N ARG A 226 10.59 -4.65 -8.77
CA ARG A 226 11.81 -4.28 -9.46
C ARG A 226 13.00 -4.98 -8.81
N LEU A 227 13.74 -5.80 -9.55
CA LEU A 227 15.04 -6.30 -9.11
C LEU A 227 16.16 -5.34 -9.48
N THR A 228 17.01 -5.01 -8.51
CA THR A 228 18.29 -4.35 -8.77
C THR A 228 19.48 -5.30 -8.70
N ALA A 229 20.44 -5.01 -9.58
CA ALA A 229 21.79 -5.57 -9.58
C ALA A 229 22.61 -5.05 -8.37
N PRO A 230 23.93 -5.33 -8.26
CA PRO A 230 24.59 -5.66 -6.99
C PRO A 230 24.39 -4.68 -5.83
N TYR A 231 24.22 -5.26 -4.66
CA TYR A 231 24.30 -4.60 -3.35
C TYR A 231 25.61 -3.79 -3.21
N SER A 232 25.50 -2.50 -2.89
CA SER A 232 26.62 -1.63 -2.55
C SER A 232 26.25 -0.78 -1.32
N GLU A 233 27.24 -0.38 -0.53
CA GLU A 233 27.03 0.46 0.67
C GLU A 233 26.24 1.73 0.35
N LYS A 234 26.57 2.36 -0.78
CA LYS A 234 25.89 3.54 -1.34
C LYS A 234 24.42 3.25 -1.70
N ARG A 235 24.09 2.06 -2.22
CA ARG A 235 22.68 1.63 -2.45
C ARG A 235 21.89 1.45 -1.15
N ARG A 236 22.54 1.01 -0.06
CA ARG A 236 21.92 0.88 1.27
C ARG A 236 21.59 2.24 1.86
N GLN A 237 22.52 3.19 1.82
CA GLN A 237 22.31 4.57 2.28
C GLN A 237 21.21 5.25 1.46
N ALA A 238 21.30 5.20 0.13
CA ALA A 238 20.29 5.73 -0.79
C ALA A 238 18.86 5.20 -0.50
N ALA A 239 18.68 3.87 -0.44
CA ALA A 239 17.36 3.29 -0.15
C ALA A 239 16.85 3.67 1.25
N SER A 240 17.73 3.78 2.25
CA SER A 240 17.38 4.22 3.61
C SER A 240 16.96 5.69 3.64
N GLU A 241 17.65 6.57 2.91
CA GLU A 241 17.32 7.99 2.78
C GLU A 241 16.01 8.20 2.02
N LEU A 242 15.75 7.44 0.95
CA LEU A 242 14.48 7.52 0.23
C LEU A 242 13.31 6.99 1.07
N ALA A 243 13.51 5.88 1.80
CA ALA A 243 12.52 5.40 2.75
C ALA A 243 12.24 6.46 3.83
N LYS A 244 13.27 7.04 4.44
CA LYS A 244 13.14 8.15 5.40
C LYS A 244 12.44 9.37 4.79
N LYS A 245 12.77 9.76 3.55
CA LYS A 245 12.18 10.92 2.86
C LYS A 245 10.71 10.66 2.51
N ASN A 246 10.36 9.46 2.06
CA ASN A 246 8.96 9.08 1.83
C ASN A 246 8.18 8.97 3.14
N THR A 247 8.74 8.39 4.21
CA THR A 247 8.11 8.36 5.54
C THR A 247 8.02 9.76 6.16
N GLN A 248 8.99 10.65 5.93
CA GLN A 248 8.91 12.06 6.34
C GLN A 248 7.88 12.84 5.54
N ASN A 249 7.75 12.58 4.23
CA ASN A 249 6.70 13.17 3.41
C ASN A 249 5.32 12.68 3.90
N LEU A 250 5.13 11.38 4.14
CA LEU A 250 3.92 10.84 4.77
C LEU A 250 3.63 11.46 6.15
N ARG A 251 4.66 11.66 6.98
CA ARG A 251 4.54 12.31 8.32
C ARG A 251 4.33 13.82 8.26
N ARG A 252 4.70 14.48 7.16
CA ARG A 252 4.43 15.89 6.87
C ARG A 252 3.07 16.10 6.19
N THR A 253 2.44 15.02 5.71
CA THR A 253 1.03 15.00 5.29
C THR A 253 0.12 14.40 6.37
N THR A 254 0.62 14.17 7.60
CA THR A 254 -0.16 13.79 8.81
C THR A 254 0.11 14.73 10.00
N LYS A 255 0.57 15.96 9.71
CA LYS A 255 0.71 17.09 10.63
C LYS A 255 0.28 18.35 9.92
#